data_AF-A0A2R8AQ97-F1
#
_entry.id   AF-A0A2R8AQ97-F1
#
_cell.length_a   1.000
_cell.length_b   1.000
_cell.length_c   1.000
_cell.angle_alpha   90.00
_cell.angle_beta   90.00
_cell.angle_gamma   90.00
#
_symmetry.space_group_name_H-M   'P 1'
#
loop_
_entity.id
_entity.type
_entity.pdbx_description
1 polymer ?
#
loop_
_entity_poly.entity_id
_entity_poly.type
_entity_poly.pdbx_seq_one_letter_code
_entity_poly.pdbx_strand_id
1 'polypeptide(L)'
;MKRIALGLVASLALAVPAQADPKEDAGYIVSQMMTQENLSGAILSQQPLIRGALQNQYAQMGIEISDMDLFMKIFMEEFLGSFTAAVQSDMIDLHLEQFTPEELADYAAFLKTPTGQKLAQNQPVLMQRGSEIGQYHGQMTGQSIGPKLAERLKEEGVVVTRDKSMMDRLLNILSK
;
A
#
# COMPACT_ATOMS: atom_id res chain seq x y z
N MET A 1 5.02 -43.70 -67.88
CA MET A 1 4.46 -44.09 -66.58
C MET A 1 4.82 -43.03 -65.56
N LYS A 2 3.81 -42.33 -65.01
CA LYS A 2 3.93 -41.11 -64.21
C LYS A 2 4.46 -41.43 -62.80
N ARG A 3 5.53 -40.76 -62.37
CA ARG A 3 6.01 -40.77 -60.97
C ARG A 3 5.29 -39.65 -60.22
N ILE A 4 4.46 -40.01 -59.26
CA ILE A 4 3.75 -39.07 -58.37
C ILE A 4 4.71 -38.77 -57.21
N ALA A 5 5.23 -37.54 -57.16
CA ALA A 5 5.93 -37.03 -55.99
C ALA A 5 4.88 -36.35 -55.09
N LEU A 6 4.57 -37.00 -53.96
CA LEU A 6 3.75 -36.41 -52.90
C LEU A 6 4.62 -35.38 -52.15
N GLY A 7 4.36 -34.09 -52.38
CA GLY A 7 4.94 -33.01 -51.59
C GLY A 7 4.21 -32.90 -50.25
N LEU A 8 4.93 -33.17 -49.16
CA LEU A 8 4.46 -32.93 -47.80
C LEU A 8 4.54 -31.42 -47.52
N VAL A 9 3.41 -30.72 -47.54
CA VAL A 9 3.33 -29.32 -47.09
C VAL A 9 3.22 -29.35 -45.56
N ALA A 10 4.34 -29.09 -44.89
CA ALA A 10 4.35 -28.86 -43.45
C ALA A 10 3.80 -27.46 -43.16
N SER A 11 2.53 -27.40 -42.77
CA SER A 11 1.90 -26.19 -42.25
C SER A 11 2.47 -25.87 -40.87
N LEU A 12 3.45 -24.96 -40.80
CA LEU A 12 3.83 -24.31 -39.54
C LEU A 12 2.65 -23.45 -39.08
N ALA A 13 1.84 -24.00 -38.17
CA ALA A 13 0.97 -23.19 -37.34
C ALA A 13 1.89 -22.37 -36.42
N LEU A 14 2.12 -21.10 -36.78
CA LEU A 14 2.61 -20.12 -35.83
C LEU A 14 1.54 -20.03 -34.74
N ALA A 15 1.78 -20.69 -33.61
CA ALA A 15 1.04 -20.42 -32.39
C ALA A 15 1.34 -18.96 -32.05
N VAL A 16 0.41 -18.07 -32.40
CA VAL A 16 0.41 -16.71 -31.86
C VAL A 16 0.40 -16.90 -30.34
N PRO A 17 1.46 -16.51 -29.62
CA PRO A 17 1.44 -16.61 -28.16
C PRO A 17 0.17 -15.89 -27.71
N ALA A 18 -0.63 -16.55 -26.85
CA ALA A 18 -1.82 -15.95 -26.29
C ALA A 18 -1.44 -14.53 -25.84
N GLN A 19 -1.94 -13.54 -26.58
CA GLN A 19 -1.43 -12.19 -26.46
C GLN A 19 -1.91 -11.70 -25.10
N ALA A 20 -0.97 -11.55 -24.18
CA ALA A 20 -1.22 -11.08 -22.82
C ALA A 20 -2.10 -9.83 -22.90
N ASP A 21 -3.24 -9.84 -22.20
CA ASP A 21 -4.09 -8.66 -22.05
C ASP A 21 -3.54 -7.85 -20.87
N PRO A 22 -2.88 -6.70 -21.12
CA PRO A 22 -2.23 -5.94 -20.06
C PRO A 22 -3.22 -5.49 -18.98
N LYS A 23 -4.48 -5.28 -19.36
CA LYS A 23 -5.53 -4.88 -18.41
C LYS A 23 -5.95 -6.04 -17.53
N GLU A 24 -6.04 -7.25 -18.08
CA GLU A 24 -6.29 -8.46 -17.29
C GLU A 24 -5.14 -8.73 -16.31
N ASP A 25 -3.89 -8.62 -16.78
CA ASP A 25 -2.72 -8.86 -15.95
C ASP A 25 -2.57 -7.80 -14.85
N ALA A 26 -2.75 -6.51 -15.16
CA ALA A 26 -2.81 -5.45 -14.15
C ALA A 26 -3.94 -5.67 -13.13
N GLY A 27 -5.14 -6.05 -13.61
CA GLY A 27 -6.27 -6.40 -12.77
C GLY A 27 -5.96 -7.55 -11.82
N TYR A 28 -5.30 -8.60 -12.33
CA TYR A 28 -4.86 -9.71 -11.51
C TYR A 28 -3.85 -9.27 -10.44
N ILE A 29 -2.77 -8.56 -10.82
CA ILE A 29 -1.75 -8.06 -9.89
C ILE A 29 -2.39 -7.26 -8.74
N VAL A 30 -3.23 -6.30 -9.10
CA VAL A 30 -3.91 -5.42 -8.13
C VAL A 30 -4.85 -6.23 -7.23
N SER A 31 -5.59 -7.20 -7.76
CA SER A 31 -6.47 -8.06 -6.95
C SER A 31 -5.72 -8.86 -5.87
N GLN A 32 -4.47 -9.24 -6.13
CA GLN A 32 -3.66 -10.03 -5.19
C GLN A 32 -3.03 -9.15 -4.11
N MET A 33 -2.72 -7.89 -4.42
CA MET A 33 -2.01 -6.99 -3.52
C MET A 33 -2.93 -6.03 -2.75
N MET A 34 -4.00 -5.57 -3.37
CA MET A 34 -4.93 -4.57 -2.84
C MET A 34 -6.24 -5.23 -2.42
N THR A 35 -6.16 -6.16 -1.49
CA THR A 35 -7.34 -6.83 -0.94
C THR A 35 -8.08 -5.91 0.04
N GLN A 36 -9.37 -6.17 0.23
CA GLN A 36 -10.15 -5.45 1.24
C GLN A 36 -9.53 -5.61 2.64
N GLU A 37 -9.00 -6.79 2.96
CA GLU A 37 -8.29 -7.04 4.23
C GLU A 37 -7.12 -6.07 4.39
N ASN A 38 -6.26 -5.93 3.36
CA ASN A 38 -5.08 -5.08 3.38
C ASN A 38 -5.43 -3.59 3.54
N LEU A 39 -6.50 -3.15 2.90
CA LEU A 39 -6.94 -1.75 2.94
C LEU A 39 -7.75 -1.42 4.21
N SER A 40 -8.39 -2.40 4.82
CA SER A 40 -9.33 -2.18 5.94
C SER A 40 -8.65 -1.79 7.24
N GLY A 41 -7.41 -2.21 7.51
CA GLY A 41 -6.78 -2.09 8.83
C GLY A 41 -6.75 -0.66 9.38
N ALA A 42 -6.36 0.31 8.56
CA ALA A 42 -6.30 1.72 8.96
C ALA A 42 -7.68 2.40 9.02
N ILE A 43 -8.65 1.89 8.26
CA ILE A 43 -10.03 2.42 8.25
C ILE A 43 -10.75 1.94 9.52
N LEU A 44 -10.60 0.67 9.86
CA LEU A 44 -11.20 0.06 11.04
C LEU A 44 -10.64 0.66 12.33
N SER A 45 -9.36 1.03 12.38
CA SER A 45 -8.79 1.72 13.55
C SER A 45 -9.40 3.11 13.79
N GLN A 46 -9.99 3.72 12.75
CA GLN A 46 -10.66 5.03 12.82
C GLN A 46 -12.17 4.92 12.99
N GLN A 47 -12.75 3.71 13.05
CA GLN A 47 -14.19 3.49 13.16
C GLN A 47 -14.84 4.30 14.32
N PRO A 48 -14.25 4.43 15.52
CA PRO A 48 -14.86 5.23 16.59
C PRO A 48 -14.98 6.71 16.21
N LEU A 49 -13.98 7.25 15.50
CA LEU A 49 -13.99 8.64 15.02
C LEU A 49 -15.06 8.83 13.94
N ILE A 50 -15.14 7.89 12.98
CA ILE A 50 -16.15 7.90 11.92
C ILE A 50 -17.56 7.83 12.53
N ARG A 51 -17.79 6.92 13.48
CA ARG A 51 -19.05 6.81 14.21
C ARG A 51 -19.45 8.13 14.88
N GLY A 52 -18.52 8.75 15.60
CA GLY A 52 -18.77 10.03 16.25
C GLY A 52 -19.07 11.15 15.27
N ALA A 53 -18.35 11.22 14.14
CA ALA A 53 -18.59 12.20 13.10
C ALA A 53 -19.97 12.04 12.46
N LEU A 54 -20.34 10.81 12.07
CA LEU A 54 -21.66 10.52 11.49
C LEU A 54 -22.78 10.81 12.47
N GLN A 55 -22.65 10.37 13.74
CA GLN A 55 -23.64 10.66 14.77
C GLN A 55 -23.87 12.17 14.94
N ASN A 56 -22.78 12.95 15.04
CA ASN A 56 -22.88 14.41 15.16
C ASN A 56 -23.50 15.04 13.91
N GLN A 57 -23.14 14.59 12.72
CA GLN A 57 -23.66 15.09 11.46
C GLN A 57 -25.18 14.87 11.35
N TYR A 58 -25.67 13.66 11.61
CA TYR A 58 -27.10 13.37 11.54
C TYR A 58 -27.89 14.10 12.63
N ALA A 59 -27.34 14.20 13.85
CA ALA A 59 -27.96 14.98 14.92
C ALA A 59 -28.11 16.47 14.55
N GLN A 60 -27.13 17.08 13.88
CA GLN A 60 -27.22 18.46 13.37
C GLN A 60 -28.32 18.63 12.31
N MET A 61 -28.68 17.55 11.60
CA MET A 61 -29.80 17.52 10.66
C MET A 61 -31.15 17.22 11.32
N GLY A 62 -31.18 17.07 12.65
CA GLY A 62 -32.38 16.66 13.39
C GLY A 62 -32.75 15.18 13.18
N ILE A 63 -31.81 14.37 12.72
CA ILE A 63 -31.99 12.93 12.49
C ILE A 63 -31.33 12.16 13.63
N GLU A 64 -32.13 11.36 14.34
CA GLU A 64 -31.65 10.41 15.33
C GLU A 64 -31.59 9.01 14.72
N ILE A 65 -30.39 8.40 14.72
CA ILE A 65 -30.23 7.01 14.28
C ILE A 65 -30.60 6.09 15.43
N SER A 66 -31.70 5.37 15.28
CA SER A 66 -32.26 4.50 16.33
C SER A 66 -31.38 3.30 16.68
N ASP A 67 -30.64 2.78 15.71
CA ASP A 67 -29.67 1.68 15.91
C ASP A 67 -28.34 2.06 15.25
N MET A 68 -27.52 2.78 16.02
CA MET A 68 -26.22 3.24 15.56
C MET A 68 -25.27 2.08 15.24
N ASP A 69 -25.38 0.96 15.95
CA ASP A 69 -24.43 -0.14 15.79
C ASP A 69 -24.72 -0.94 14.51
N LEU A 70 -26.00 -1.23 14.21
CA LEU A 70 -26.40 -1.81 12.93
C LEU A 70 -26.10 -0.86 11.76
N PHE A 71 -26.40 0.43 11.93
CA PHE A 71 -26.08 1.45 10.92
C PHE A 71 -24.59 1.45 10.60
N MET A 72 -23.73 1.50 11.62
CA MET A 72 -22.29 1.50 11.44
C MET A 72 -21.78 0.21 10.81
N LYS A 73 -22.35 -0.95 11.16
CA LYS A 73 -21.98 -2.21 10.50
C LYS A 73 -22.22 -2.14 8.99
N ILE A 74 -23.44 -1.78 8.58
CA ILE A 74 -23.82 -1.69 7.16
C ILE A 74 -22.98 -0.63 6.46
N PHE A 75 -22.83 0.55 7.06
CA PHE A 75 -22.02 1.63 6.51
C PHE A 75 -20.58 1.17 6.25
N MET A 76 -19.94 0.49 7.22
CA MET A 76 -18.56 0.04 7.06
C MET A 76 -18.42 -1.05 5.99
N GLU A 77 -19.38 -1.98 5.90
CA GLU A 77 -19.39 -3.02 4.86
C GLU A 77 -19.46 -2.39 3.46
N GLU A 78 -20.40 -1.47 3.24
CA GLU A 78 -20.58 -0.76 1.96
C GLU A 78 -19.40 0.16 1.63
N PHE A 79 -18.90 0.89 2.63
CA PHE A 79 -17.77 1.79 2.47
C PHE A 79 -16.52 1.03 2.07
N LEU A 80 -16.18 -0.06 2.77
CA LEU A 80 -14.97 -0.83 2.46
C LEU A 80 -15.03 -1.47 1.08
N GLY A 81 -16.19 -2.00 0.68
CA GLY A 81 -16.36 -2.57 -0.66
C GLY A 81 -16.17 -1.50 -1.75
N SER A 82 -16.87 -0.37 -1.62
CA SER A 82 -16.79 0.74 -2.58
C SER A 82 -15.40 1.37 -2.65
N PHE A 83 -14.78 1.59 -1.49
CA PHE A 83 -13.44 2.13 -1.38
C PHE A 83 -12.40 1.19 -2.01
N THR A 84 -12.49 -0.11 -1.73
CA THR A 84 -11.58 -1.11 -2.32
C THR A 84 -11.70 -1.11 -3.83
N ALA A 85 -12.92 -1.13 -4.38
CA ALA A 85 -13.13 -1.11 -5.83
C ALA A 85 -12.55 0.15 -6.49
N ALA A 86 -12.74 1.32 -5.87
CA ALA A 86 -12.17 2.58 -6.36
C ALA A 86 -10.64 2.54 -6.38
N VAL A 87 -10.02 2.16 -5.26
CA VAL A 87 -8.56 2.03 -5.15
C VAL A 87 -8.01 1.03 -6.15
N GLN A 88 -8.67 -0.12 -6.33
CA GLN A 88 -8.24 -1.12 -7.31
C GLN A 88 -8.30 -0.56 -8.73
N SER A 89 -9.37 0.15 -9.10
CA SER A 89 -9.48 0.79 -10.42
C SER A 89 -8.31 1.74 -10.68
N ASP A 90 -8.06 2.67 -9.76
CA ASP A 90 -6.98 3.66 -9.91
C ASP A 90 -5.61 2.98 -9.96
N MET A 91 -5.41 1.92 -9.16
CA MET A 91 -4.17 1.16 -9.18
C MET A 91 -3.96 0.37 -10.48
N ILE A 92 -5.02 -0.14 -11.11
CA ILE A 92 -4.92 -0.82 -12.41
C ILE A 92 -4.43 0.18 -13.46
N ASP A 93 -5.03 1.37 -13.51
CA ASP A 93 -4.63 2.42 -14.44
C ASP A 93 -3.17 2.84 -14.21
N LEU A 94 -2.76 3.01 -12.95
CA LEU A 94 -1.36 3.30 -12.61
C LEU A 94 -0.41 2.19 -13.09
N HIS A 95 -0.77 0.91 -12.96
CA HIS A 95 0.08 -0.18 -13.47
C HIS A 95 0.21 -0.14 -15.00
N LEU A 96 -0.88 0.15 -15.70
CA LEU A 96 -0.88 0.29 -17.17
C LEU A 96 -0.03 1.49 -17.64
N GLU A 97 0.09 2.54 -16.83
CA GLU A 97 0.94 3.70 -17.12
C GLU A 97 2.42 3.45 -16.84
N GLN A 98 2.74 2.67 -15.80
CA GLN A 98 4.13 2.53 -15.31
C GLN A 98 4.86 1.30 -15.89
N PHE A 99 4.14 0.30 -16.37
CA PHE A 99 4.72 -0.96 -16.85
C PHE A 99 4.33 -1.24 -18.29
N THR A 100 5.22 -1.92 -19.01
CA THR A 100 4.93 -2.44 -20.33
C THR A 100 4.01 -3.68 -20.25
N PRO A 101 3.30 -4.01 -21.36
CA PRO A 101 2.54 -5.26 -21.46
C PRO A 101 3.29 -6.52 -21.04
N GLU A 102 4.57 -6.64 -21.43
CA GLU A 102 5.40 -7.80 -21.12
C GLU A 102 5.75 -7.87 -19.63
N GLU A 103 6.11 -6.74 -19.01
CA GLU A 103 6.38 -6.67 -17.57
C GLU A 103 5.14 -6.98 -16.72
N LEU A 104 3.95 -6.53 -17.14
CA LEU A 104 2.69 -6.87 -16.49
C LEU A 104 2.41 -8.37 -16.59
N ALA A 105 2.61 -8.97 -17.77
CA ALA A 105 2.42 -10.40 -17.98
C ALA A 105 3.38 -11.23 -17.10
N ASP A 106 4.66 -10.86 -17.05
CA ASP A 106 5.68 -11.52 -16.24
C ASP A 106 5.36 -11.40 -14.74
N TYR A 107 4.93 -10.22 -14.30
CA TYR A 107 4.57 -10.01 -12.90
C TYR A 107 3.32 -10.82 -12.51
N ALA A 108 2.28 -10.80 -13.34
CA ALA A 108 1.09 -11.62 -13.13
C ALA A 108 1.44 -13.12 -13.13
N ALA A 109 2.30 -13.58 -14.03
CA ALA A 109 2.78 -14.96 -14.08
C ALA A 109 3.52 -15.35 -12.80
N PHE A 110 4.40 -14.49 -12.27
CA PHE A 110 5.06 -14.72 -10.99
C PHE A 110 4.05 -14.82 -9.83
N LEU A 111 3.09 -13.90 -9.75
CA LEU A 111 2.07 -13.90 -8.70
C LEU A 111 1.14 -15.13 -8.77
N LYS A 112 0.99 -15.76 -9.94
CA LYS A 112 0.26 -17.03 -10.11
C LYS A 112 1.02 -18.25 -9.54
N THR A 113 2.33 -18.13 -9.25
CA THR A 113 3.10 -19.22 -8.65
C THR A 113 2.80 -19.38 -7.15
N PRO A 114 3.06 -20.57 -6.55
CA PRO A 114 2.90 -20.76 -5.10
C PRO A 114 3.71 -19.77 -4.26
N THR A 115 4.93 -19.44 -4.71
CA THR A 115 5.80 -18.45 -4.03
C THR A 115 5.25 -17.04 -4.17
N GLY A 116 4.78 -16.65 -5.36
CA GLY A 116 4.17 -15.34 -5.59
C GLY A 116 2.90 -15.14 -4.77
N GLN A 117 2.03 -16.15 -4.72
CA GLN A 117 0.85 -16.16 -3.84
C GLN A 117 1.24 -16.03 -2.36
N LYS A 118 2.26 -16.77 -1.92
CA LYS A 118 2.75 -16.68 -0.54
C LYS A 118 3.28 -15.28 -0.24
N LEU A 119 4.01 -14.67 -1.17
CA LEU A 119 4.50 -13.30 -1.00
C LEU A 119 3.34 -12.30 -0.86
N ALA A 120 2.37 -12.33 -1.78
CA ALA A 120 1.21 -11.44 -1.75
C ALA A 120 0.43 -11.55 -0.42
N GLN A 121 0.20 -12.78 0.06
CA GLN A 121 -0.48 -13.03 1.34
C GLN A 121 0.31 -12.52 2.56
N ASN A 122 1.64 -12.51 2.51
CA ASN A 122 2.48 -12.08 3.63
C ASN A 122 2.87 -10.60 3.57
N GLN A 123 2.65 -9.93 2.43
CA GLN A 123 2.98 -8.52 2.26
C GLN A 123 2.41 -7.62 3.38
N PRO A 124 1.14 -7.76 3.82
CA PRO A 124 0.58 -6.92 4.88
C PRO A 124 1.30 -7.12 6.21
N VAL A 125 1.57 -8.39 6.56
CA VAL A 125 2.29 -8.74 7.80
C VAL A 125 3.71 -8.21 7.77
N LEU A 126 4.41 -8.33 6.64
CA LEU A 126 5.76 -7.81 6.46
C LEU A 126 5.78 -6.28 6.59
N MET A 127 4.82 -5.58 5.99
CA MET A 127 4.70 -4.12 6.11
C MET A 127 4.42 -3.69 7.55
N GLN A 128 3.48 -4.36 8.23
CA GLN A 128 3.15 -4.08 9.62
C GLN A 128 4.36 -4.29 10.54
N ARG A 129 4.97 -5.48 10.48
CA ARG A 129 6.15 -5.80 11.29
C ARG A 129 7.34 -4.92 10.97
N GLY A 130 7.55 -4.59 9.69
CA GLY A 130 8.58 -3.65 9.26
C GLY A 130 8.39 -2.26 9.88
N SER A 131 7.14 -1.77 9.94
CA SER A 131 6.82 -0.51 10.61
C SER A 131 7.13 -0.55 12.11
N GLU A 132 6.75 -1.63 12.81
CA GLU A 132 7.05 -1.83 14.24
C GLU A 132 8.57 -1.80 14.51
N ILE A 133 9.34 -2.52 13.69
CA ILE A 133 10.81 -2.54 13.77
C ILE A 133 11.39 -1.14 13.54
N GLY A 134 10.91 -0.44 12.52
CA GLY A 134 11.32 0.92 12.20
C GLY A 134 11.03 1.91 13.35
N GLN A 135 9.85 1.83 13.95
CA GLN A 135 9.48 2.64 15.11
C GLN A 135 10.40 2.38 16.31
N TYR A 136 10.66 1.11 16.63
CA TYR A 136 11.54 0.74 17.73
C TYR A 136 12.96 1.30 17.54
N HIS A 137 13.58 1.03 16.39
CA HIS A 137 14.93 1.53 16.13
C HIS A 137 14.97 3.05 16.00
N GLY A 138 13.95 3.68 15.39
CA GLY A 138 13.84 5.14 15.31
C GLY A 138 13.83 5.81 16.68
N GLN A 139 13.09 5.26 17.65
CA GLN A 139 13.08 5.76 19.02
C GLN A 139 14.45 5.61 19.70
N MET A 140 15.07 4.44 19.60
CA MET A 140 16.39 4.18 20.19
C MET A 140 17.48 5.05 19.57
N THR A 141 17.46 5.23 18.25
CA THR A 141 18.38 6.11 17.53
C THR A 141 18.15 7.56 17.92
N GLY A 142 16.89 8.03 17.97
CA GLY A 142 16.56 9.39 18.40
C GLY A 142 17.07 9.73 19.80
N GLN A 143 17.03 8.76 20.72
CA GLN A 143 17.57 8.93 22.09
C GLN A 143 19.11 8.95 22.12
N SER A 144 19.78 8.20 21.25
CA SER A 144 21.25 8.05 21.27
C SER A 144 22.01 9.05 20.41
N ILE A 145 21.33 9.77 19.50
CA ILE A 145 22.00 10.75 18.60
C ILE A 145 22.27 12.09 19.28
N GLY A 146 21.71 12.34 20.46
CA GLY A 146 21.80 13.63 21.17
C GLY A 146 23.21 14.21 21.20
N PRO A 147 24.23 13.48 21.69
CA PRO A 147 25.57 14.04 21.84
C PRO A 147 26.19 14.47 20.51
N LYS A 148 26.05 13.63 19.48
CA LYS A 148 26.52 13.92 18.12
C LYS A 148 25.78 15.11 17.51
N LEU A 149 24.47 15.23 17.78
CA LEU A 149 23.67 16.36 17.33
C LEU A 149 24.10 17.66 18.02
N ALA A 150 24.35 17.64 19.33
CA ALA A 150 24.80 18.80 20.09
C ALA A 150 26.16 19.32 19.61
N GLU A 151 27.09 18.41 19.35
CA GLU A 151 28.41 18.72 18.80
C GLU A 151 28.28 19.40 17.43
N ARG A 152 27.56 18.77 16.50
CA ARG A 152 27.38 19.29 15.15
C ARG A 152 26.65 20.63 15.10
N LEU A 153 25.64 20.85 15.94
CA LEU A 153 24.95 22.15 16.06
C LEU A 153 25.91 23.27 16.48
N LYS A 154 26.87 22.97 17.37
CA LYS A 154 27.89 23.94 17.79
C LYS A 154 28.88 24.22 16.67
N GLU A 155 29.37 23.18 16.00
CA GLU A 155 30.34 23.30 14.90
C GLU A 155 29.79 24.11 13.72
N GLU A 156 28.54 23.85 13.33
CA GLU A 156 27.88 24.54 12.22
C GLU A 156 27.30 25.90 12.61
N GLY A 157 27.37 26.29 13.90
CA GLY A 157 26.84 27.56 14.39
C GLY A 157 25.30 27.68 14.28
N VAL A 158 24.59 26.56 14.30
CA VAL A 158 23.13 26.52 14.13
C VAL A 158 22.44 27.04 15.39
N VAL A 159 21.67 28.13 15.24
CA VAL A 159 20.89 28.74 16.32
C VAL A 159 19.44 28.23 16.23
N VAL A 160 19.10 27.25 17.07
CA VAL A 160 17.74 26.68 17.13
C VAL A 160 16.76 27.62 17.83
N THR A 161 17.24 28.40 18.80
CA THR A 161 16.46 29.43 19.50
C THR A 161 17.33 30.65 19.76
N ARG A 162 16.74 31.84 19.62
CA ARG A 162 17.43 33.12 19.86
C ARG A 162 17.64 33.43 21.34
N ASP A 163 16.92 32.76 22.23
CA ASP A 163 17.15 32.85 23.66
C ASP A 163 18.37 32.00 24.03
N LYS A 164 19.43 32.68 24.47
CA LYS A 164 20.70 32.05 24.83
C LYS A 164 20.55 31.04 25.98
N SER A 165 19.72 31.32 26.98
CA SER A 165 19.50 30.40 28.10
C SER A 165 18.80 29.12 27.62
N MET A 166 17.85 29.26 26.70
CA MET A 166 17.17 28.11 26.11
C MET A 166 18.09 27.33 25.16
N MET A 167 18.98 28.01 24.43
CA MET A 167 19.99 27.36 23.58
C MET A 167 20.97 26.52 24.42
N ASP A 168 21.49 27.10 25.51
CA ASP A 168 22.41 26.40 26.42
C ASP A 168 21.72 25.19 27.07
N ARG A 169 20.44 25.33 27.46
CA ARG A 169 19.64 24.23 28.01
C ARG A 169 19.44 23.10 27.00
N LEU A 170 19.13 23.42 25.74
CA LEU A 170 18.96 22.44 24.66
C LEU A 170 20.26 21.64 24.44
N LEU A 171 21.39 22.33 24.28
CA LEU A 171 22.69 21.67 24.08
C LEU A 171 23.05 20.76 25.25
N ASN A 172 22.74 21.16 26.49
CA ASN A 172 22.96 20.35 27.68
C ASN A 172 22.06 19.11 27.74
N ILE A 173 20.80 19.20 27.30
CA ILE A 173 19.90 18.04 27.22
C ILE A 173 20.40 17.05 26.18
N LEU A 174 20.81 17.56 25.01
CA LEU A 174 21.31 16.72 23.92
C LEU A 174 22.65 16.06 24.27
N SER A 175 23.50 16.69 25.08
CA SER A 175 24.84 16.18 25.42
C SER A 175 24.86 15.12 26.54
N LYS A 176 23.70 14.76 27.10
CA LYS A 176 23.53 13.72 28.13
C LYS A 176 23.10 12.40 27.50
#